data_AF-A0A450UQ00-F1
#
_entry.id   AF-A0A450UQ00-F1
#
_cell.length_a   1.000
_cell.length_b   1.000
_cell.length_c   1.000
_cell.angle_alpha   90.00
_cell.angle_beta   90.00
_cell.angle_gamma   90.00
#
_symmetry.space_group_name_H-M   'P 1'
#
loop_
_entity.id
_entity.type
_entity.pdbx_description
1 polymer ?
#
loop_
_entity_poly.entity_id
_entity_poly.type
_entity_poly.pdbx_seq_one_letter_code
_entity_poly.pdbx_strand_id
1 'polypeptide(L)'
;MLGANAFAFPGGPIVVTGDLVEILDDDELLAVIAHEYGHIEDRHSLKQIIDLIGVSILAYVLFGADDSIVEEITAVAIDIWAFKNSRGFEKEADLEAMEILRANHMKPASFVEAIEKLIKHGCKETDGNSSRKCLSDARTDWFPTHPDGAERVKYLSEQID
;
A
#
# COMPACT_ATOMS: atom_id res chain seq x y z
N MET A 1 -0.53 18.17 -6.44
CA MET A 1 -1.83 17.47 -6.30
C MET A 1 -1.53 16.07 -5.78
N LEU A 2 -2.50 15.35 -5.21
CA LEU A 2 -2.27 14.01 -4.63
C LEU A 2 -2.00 12.92 -5.69
N GLY A 3 -2.00 13.27 -6.98
CA GLY A 3 -1.79 12.36 -8.09
C GLY A 3 -2.84 11.27 -8.18
N ALA A 4 -2.55 10.22 -8.95
CA ALA A 4 -3.38 9.04 -9.05
C ALA A 4 -3.25 8.19 -7.78
N ASN A 5 -4.27 8.24 -6.90
CA ASN A 5 -4.21 7.60 -5.59
C ASN A 5 -5.61 7.24 -5.04
N ALA A 6 -5.64 6.31 -4.11
CA ALA A 6 -6.79 5.95 -3.29
C ALA A 6 -6.33 5.69 -1.84
N PHE A 7 -7.20 5.92 -0.86
CA PHE A 7 -6.88 5.64 0.54
C PHE A 7 -8.12 5.39 1.40
N ALA A 8 -8.03 4.36 2.22
CA ALA A 8 -8.99 4.05 3.27
C ALA A 8 -8.68 4.76 4.61
N PHE A 9 -9.71 5.34 5.22
CA PHE A 9 -9.63 5.88 6.58
C PHE A 9 -10.22 4.94 7.63
N PRO A 10 -9.73 5.03 8.89
CA PRO A 10 -10.41 4.43 10.03
C PRO A 10 -11.88 4.84 10.06
N GLY A 11 -12.77 3.85 10.18
CA GLY A 11 -14.22 4.08 10.21
C GLY A 11 -14.94 3.86 8.88
N GLY A 12 -14.21 3.52 7.79
CA GLY A 12 -14.82 3.01 6.57
C GLY A 12 -14.84 3.90 5.31
N PRO A 13 -14.57 5.22 5.34
CA PRO A 13 -14.47 6.00 4.10
C PRO A 13 -13.28 5.59 3.24
N ILE A 14 -13.53 5.42 1.94
CA ILE A 14 -12.50 5.30 0.89
C ILE A 14 -12.52 6.58 0.07
N VAL A 15 -11.36 7.20 -0.11
CA VAL A 15 -11.18 8.38 -0.96
C VAL A 15 -10.45 7.96 -2.23
N VAL A 16 -10.93 8.45 -3.37
CA VAL A 16 -10.37 8.19 -4.71
C VAL A 16 -10.08 9.52 -5.38
N THR A 17 -8.88 9.71 -5.93
CA THR A 17 -8.54 10.94 -6.65
C THR A 17 -9.09 10.94 -8.08
N GLY A 18 -9.36 12.13 -8.63
CA GLY A 18 -9.82 12.27 -10.01
C GLY A 18 -8.81 11.70 -11.01
N ASP A 19 -7.52 11.95 -10.79
CA ASP A 19 -6.44 11.42 -11.64
C ASP A 19 -6.46 9.87 -11.69
N LEU A 20 -6.79 9.19 -10.59
CA LEU A 20 -6.91 7.74 -10.58
C LEU A 20 -8.06 7.25 -11.47
N VAL A 21 -9.21 7.92 -11.38
CA VAL A 21 -10.39 7.64 -12.21
C VAL A 21 -10.12 7.87 -13.70
N GLU A 22 -9.23 8.80 -14.05
CA GLU A 22 -8.87 9.07 -15.44
C GLU A 22 -7.92 8.00 -16.04
N ILE A 23 -7.17 7.28 -15.21
CA ILE A 23 -6.14 6.32 -15.67
C ILE A 23 -6.67 4.89 -15.72
N LEU A 24 -7.57 4.54 -14.80
CA LEU A 24 -8.12 3.20 -14.65
C LEU A 24 -9.49 3.08 -15.32
N ASP A 25 -9.81 1.90 -15.83
CA ASP A 25 -11.19 1.56 -16.19
C ASP A 25 -12.00 1.11 -14.95
N ASP A 26 -13.29 0.84 -15.15
CA ASP A 26 -14.21 0.51 -14.06
C ASP A 26 -13.79 -0.75 -13.29
N ASP A 27 -13.30 -1.80 -13.97
CA ASP A 27 -12.90 -3.06 -13.35
C ASP A 27 -11.61 -2.89 -12.54
N GLU A 28 -10.65 -2.16 -13.09
CA GLU A 28 -9.39 -1.80 -12.43
C GLU A 28 -9.60 -0.89 -11.23
N LEU A 29 -10.49 0.11 -11.35
CA LEU A 29 -10.83 1.01 -10.26
C LEU A 29 -11.51 0.25 -9.12
N LEU A 30 -12.44 -0.65 -9.44
CA LEU A 30 -13.08 -1.52 -8.45
C LEU A 30 -12.07 -2.45 -7.78
N ALA A 31 -11.06 -2.94 -8.51
CA ALA A 31 -9.98 -3.72 -7.93
C ALA A 31 -9.15 -2.91 -6.90
N VAL A 32 -8.82 -1.65 -7.20
CA VAL A 32 -8.15 -0.77 -6.23
C VAL A 32 -9.05 -0.47 -5.04
N ILE A 33 -10.35 -0.27 -5.24
CA ILE A 33 -11.31 -0.08 -4.15
C ILE A 33 -11.42 -1.33 -3.27
N ALA A 34 -11.38 -2.53 -3.86
CA ALA A 34 -11.38 -3.79 -3.12
C ALA A 34 -10.11 -3.93 -2.24
N HIS A 35 -8.97 -3.47 -2.74
CA HIS A 35 -7.73 -3.36 -1.96
C HIS A 35 -7.88 -2.39 -0.77
N GLU A 36 -8.41 -1.19 -1.00
CA GLU A 36 -8.69 -0.24 0.08
C GLU A 36 -9.70 -0.78 1.11
N TYR A 37 -10.70 -1.53 0.64
CA TYR A 37 -11.63 -2.23 1.51
C TYR A 37 -10.92 -3.27 2.39
N GLY A 38 -9.97 -4.04 1.83
CA GLY A 38 -9.14 -4.97 2.59
C GLY A 38 -8.43 -4.30 3.77
N HIS A 39 -7.88 -3.09 3.58
CA HIS A 39 -7.28 -2.32 4.67
C HIS A 39 -8.28 -1.96 5.79
N ILE A 40 -9.55 -1.73 5.44
CA ILE A 40 -10.62 -1.42 6.39
C ILE A 40 -11.03 -2.68 7.16
N GLU A 41 -11.30 -3.77 6.44
CA GLU A 41 -11.75 -5.04 7.00
C GLU A 41 -10.74 -5.55 8.03
N ASP A 42 -9.46 -5.57 7.65
CA ASP A 42 -8.37 -6.01 8.53
C ASP A 42 -7.87 -4.93 9.49
N ARG A 43 -8.48 -3.74 9.47
CA ARG A 43 -8.18 -2.63 10.39
C ARG A 43 -6.71 -2.25 10.41
N HIS A 44 -6.05 -2.26 9.25
CA HIS A 44 -4.60 -2.05 9.13
C HIS A 44 -4.14 -0.73 9.76
N SER A 45 -4.85 0.37 9.55
CA SER A 45 -4.51 1.66 10.16
C SER A 45 -4.62 1.65 11.70
N LEU A 46 -5.60 0.93 12.25
CA LEU A 46 -5.76 0.81 13.70
C LEU A 46 -4.65 -0.05 14.32
N LYS A 47 -4.31 -1.18 13.68
CA LYS A 47 -3.17 -2.01 14.09
C LYS A 47 -1.89 -1.17 14.14
N GLN A 48 -1.61 -0.40 13.08
CA GLN A 48 -0.46 0.53 13.03
C GLN A 48 -0.42 1.52 14.19
N ILE A 49 -1.54 2.14 14.53
CA ILE A 49 -1.62 3.09 15.66
C ILE A 49 -1.35 2.38 16.99
N ILE A 50 -1.96 1.21 17.21
CA ILE A 50 -1.81 0.45 18.47
C ILE A 50 -0.35 0.02 18.65
N ASP A 51 0.27 -0.47 17.59
CA ASP A 51 1.64 -0.96 17.64
C ASP A 51 2.64 0.18 17.85
N LEU A 52 2.44 1.35 17.22
CA LEU A 52 3.22 2.55 17.48
C LEU A 52 3.18 2.92 18.97
N ILE A 53 1.99 2.95 19.57
CA ILE A 53 1.81 3.22 21.01
C ILE A 53 2.51 2.14 21.84
N GLY A 54 2.38 0.87 21.47
CA GLY A 54 3.00 -0.26 22.17
C GLY A 54 4.52 -0.19 22.17
N VAL A 55 5.14 0.14 21.02
CA VAL A 55 6.59 0.32 20.88
C VAL A 55 7.06 1.48 21.76
N SER A 56 6.37 2.62 21.75
CA SER A 56 6.72 3.76 22.60
C SER A 56 6.64 3.43 24.10
N ILE A 57 5.60 2.72 24.53
CA ILE A 57 5.46 2.28 25.93
C ILE A 57 6.59 1.31 26.30
N LEU A 58 6.92 0.37 25.42
CA LEU A 58 7.99 -0.60 25.66
C LEU A 58 9.35 0.10 25.78
N ALA A 59 9.64 1.05 24.89
CA ALA A 59 10.88 1.83 24.93
C ALA A 59 11.00 2.59 26.26
N TYR A 60 9.93 3.24 26.71
CA TYR A 60 9.89 3.93 27.99
C TYR A 60 10.18 3.00 29.18
N VAL A 61 9.58 1.79 29.20
CA VAL A 61 9.80 0.81 30.29
C VAL A 61 11.24 0.29 30.32
N LEU A 62 11.87 0.09 29.16
CA LEU A 62 13.22 -0.49 29.08
C LEU A 62 14.34 0.53 29.32
N PHE A 63 14.19 1.74 28.80
CA PHE A 63 15.26 2.75 28.80
C PHE A 63 15.03 3.88 29.80
N GLY A 64 13.86 3.96 30.43
CA GLY A 64 13.52 5.01 31.40
C GLY A 64 13.13 6.32 30.73
N ALA A 65 13.22 7.42 31.48
CA ALA A 65 12.78 8.76 31.05
C ALA A 65 13.92 9.66 30.55
N ASP A 66 15.03 9.09 30.07
CA ASP A 66 16.04 9.89 29.36
C ASP A 66 15.54 10.13 27.93
N ASP A 67 14.78 11.21 27.79
CA ASP A 67 13.98 11.53 26.60
C ASP A 67 14.83 11.49 25.31
N SER A 68 16.12 11.86 25.39
CA SER A 68 17.01 11.95 24.22
C SER A 68 17.34 10.60 23.58
N ILE A 69 17.65 9.59 24.39
CA ILE A 69 18.02 8.25 23.92
C ILE A 69 16.76 7.45 23.56
N VAL A 70 15.69 7.66 24.31
CA VAL A 70 14.38 7.04 24.06
C VAL A 70 13.85 7.50 22.71
N GLU A 71 13.87 8.80 22.40
CA GLU A 71 13.39 9.32 21.12
C GLU A 71 14.13 8.72 19.92
N GLU A 72 15.47 8.65 19.95
CA GLU A 72 16.27 8.16 18.83
C GLU A 72 16.08 6.65 18.60
N ILE A 73 16.10 5.84 19.66
CA ILE A 73 15.88 4.39 19.56
C ILE A 73 14.43 4.09 19.13
N THR A 74 13.48 4.85 19.67
CA THR A 74 12.06 4.67 19.36
C THR A 74 11.78 5.01 17.90
N ALA A 75 12.36 6.09 17.37
CA ALA A 75 12.22 6.45 15.96
C ALA A 75 12.70 5.33 15.03
N VAL A 76 13.91 4.79 15.27
CA VAL A 76 14.45 3.69 14.46
C VAL A 76 13.60 2.42 14.58
N ALA A 77 13.14 2.10 15.79
CA ALA A 77 12.30 0.92 16.02
C ALA A 77 10.94 1.05 15.31
N ILE A 78 10.33 2.24 15.35
CA ILE A 78 9.09 2.57 14.66
C ILE A 78 9.28 2.44 13.15
N ASP A 79 10.37 2.98 12.59
CA ASP A 79 10.62 2.93 11.14
C ASP A 79 10.77 1.48 10.64
N ILE A 80 11.57 0.66 11.34
CA ILE A 80 11.74 -0.76 11.00
C ILE A 80 10.40 -1.51 11.11
N TRP A 81 9.67 -1.23 12.17
CA TRP A 81 8.39 -1.87 12.44
C TRP A 81 7.34 -1.49 11.39
N ALA A 82 7.19 -0.19 11.11
CA ALA A 82 6.30 0.35 10.10
C ALA A 82 6.61 -0.22 8.71
N PHE A 83 7.89 -0.29 8.33
CA PHE A 83 8.29 -0.83 7.02
C PHE A 83 7.95 -2.31 6.86
N LYS A 84 8.22 -3.14 7.88
CA LYS A 84 7.93 -4.57 7.83
C LYS A 84 6.42 -4.85 7.86
N ASN A 85 5.68 -4.14 8.70
CA ASN A 85 4.26 -4.36 8.86
C ASN A 85 3.46 -3.81 7.66
N SER A 86 3.92 -2.71 7.07
CA SER A 86 3.37 -2.18 5.82
C SER A 86 3.35 -3.24 4.71
N ARG A 87 4.46 -3.95 4.47
CA ARG A 87 4.50 -5.04 3.46
C ARG A 87 3.52 -6.18 3.76
N GLY A 88 3.38 -6.54 5.03
CA GLY A 88 2.44 -7.57 5.47
C GLY A 88 1.00 -7.16 5.20
N PHE A 89 0.65 -5.93 5.55
CA PHE A 89 -0.69 -5.35 5.34
C PHE A 89 -1.04 -5.16 3.88
N GLU A 90 -0.10 -4.74 3.03
CA GLU A 90 -0.32 -4.72 1.58
C GLU A 90 -0.65 -6.10 1.05
N LYS A 91 0.09 -7.14 1.48
CA LYS A 91 -0.17 -8.52 1.05
C LYS A 91 -1.51 -9.05 1.55
N GLU A 92 -1.90 -8.74 2.79
CA GLU A 92 -3.22 -9.11 3.33
C GLU A 92 -4.33 -8.44 2.49
N ALA A 93 -4.24 -7.13 2.27
CA ALA A 93 -5.20 -6.37 1.47
C ALA A 93 -5.25 -6.82 0.00
N ASP A 94 -4.10 -7.14 -0.60
CA ASP A 94 -3.98 -7.65 -1.96
C ASP A 94 -4.73 -8.98 -2.15
N LEU A 95 -4.54 -9.91 -1.21
CA LEU A 95 -5.18 -11.23 -1.27
C LEU A 95 -6.69 -11.11 -1.04
N GLU A 96 -7.10 -10.25 -0.11
CA GLU A 96 -8.52 -9.96 0.13
C GLU A 96 -9.16 -9.33 -1.12
N ALA A 97 -8.48 -8.39 -1.80
CA ALA A 97 -8.96 -7.82 -3.04
C ALA A 97 -9.18 -8.88 -4.12
N MET A 98 -8.23 -9.82 -4.28
CA MET A 98 -8.35 -10.93 -5.24
C MET A 98 -9.56 -11.83 -4.91
N GLU A 99 -9.79 -12.14 -3.64
CA GLU A 99 -10.95 -12.93 -3.20
C GLU A 99 -12.27 -12.18 -3.43
N ILE A 100 -12.33 -10.88 -3.13
CA ILE A 100 -13.50 -10.04 -3.39
C ILE A 100 -13.83 -10.02 -4.89
N LEU A 101 -12.82 -9.85 -5.75
CA LEU A 101 -13.01 -9.87 -7.20
C LEU A 101 -13.55 -11.23 -7.67
N ARG A 102 -12.95 -12.34 -7.22
CA ARG A 102 -13.42 -13.70 -7.54
C ARG A 102 -14.86 -13.93 -7.09
N ALA A 103 -15.19 -13.53 -5.86
CA ALA A 103 -16.52 -13.71 -5.28
C ALA A 103 -17.61 -12.92 -6.03
N ASN A 104 -17.24 -11.82 -6.69
CA ASN A 104 -18.14 -10.98 -7.47
C ASN A 104 -18.10 -11.26 -8.98
N HIS A 105 -17.50 -12.38 -9.41
CA HIS A 105 -17.35 -12.75 -10.82
C HIS A 105 -16.57 -11.73 -11.67
N MET A 106 -15.71 -10.95 -11.02
CA MET A 106 -14.79 -10.03 -11.67
C MET A 106 -13.47 -10.72 -11.97
N LYS A 107 -12.67 -10.16 -12.88
CA LYS A 107 -11.37 -10.72 -13.26
C LYS A 107 -10.31 -10.29 -12.24
N PRO A 108 -9.64 -11.22 -11.55
CA PRO A 108 -8.53 -10.86 -10.66
C PRO A 108 -7.36 -10.20 -11.42
N ALA A 109 -7.24 -10.48 -12.72
CA ALA A 109 -6.29 -9.83 -13.62
C ALA A 109 -6.44 -8.30 -13.67
N SER A 110 -7.65 -7.76 -13.49
CA SER A 110 -7.88 -6.31 -13.46
C SER A 110 -7.11 -5.62 -12.33
N PHE A 111 -6.82 -6.32 -11.23
CA PHE A 111 -6.01 -5.74 -10.17
C PHE A 111 -4.55 -5.59 -10.57
N VAL A 112 -3.99 -6.63 -11.22
CA VAL A 112 -2.63 -6.58 -11.75
C VAL A 112 -2.50 -5.50 -12.83
N GLU A 113 -3.47 -5.43 -13.73
CA GLU A 113 -3.54 -4.40 -14.78
C GLU A 113 -3.60 -2.98 -14.19
N ALA A 114 -4.36 -2.77 -13.11
CA ALA A 114 -4.41 -1.51 -12.38
C ALA A 114 -3.03 -1.10 -11.82
N ILE A 115 -2.34 -2.02 -11.15
CA ILE A 115 -1.00 -1.76 -10.59
C ILE A 115 0.00 -1.46 -11.71
N GLU A 116 -0.04 -2.19 -12.83
CA GLU A 116 0.81 -1.94 -13.98
C GLU A 116 0.55 -0.56 -14.61
N LYS A 117 -0.72 -0.15 -14.76
CA LYS A 117 -1.09 1.19 -15.25
C LYS A 117 -0.59 2.28 -14.32
N LEU A 118 -0.73 2.09 -13.01
CA LEU A 118 -0.20 3.00 -12.00
C LEU A 118 1.32 3.16 -12.12
N ILE A 119 2.07 2.05 -12.18
CA ILE A 119 3.53 2.06 -12.40
C ILE A 119 3.85 2.86 -13.66
N LYS A 120 3.22 2.51 -14.79
CA LYS A 120 3.46 3.16 -16.08
C LYS A 120 3.15 4.65 -16.06
N HIS A 121 2.14 5.07 -15.31
CA HIS A 121 1.78 6.47 -15.15
C HIS A 121 2.88 7.26 -14.41
N GLY A 122 3.40 6.74 -13.29
CA GLY A 122 4.52 7.38 -12.58
C GLY A 122 5.85 7.32 -13.35
N CYS A 123 5.99 6.37 -14.28
CA CYS A 123 7.19 6.24 -15.12
C CYS A 123 7.32 7.29 -16.24
N LYS A 124 6.28 8.08 -16.51
CA LYS A 124 6.28 8.99 -17.68
C LYS A 124 7.17 10.24 -17.55
N GLU A 125 7.89 10.43 -16.44
CA GLU A 125 8.79 11.59 -16.25
C GLU A 125 10.30 11.32 -16.35
N THR A 126 10.77 10.10 -16.63
CA THR A 126 12.23 9.83 -16.73
C THR A 126 12.65 9.24 -18.07
N ASP A 127 13.50 9.98 -18.78
CA ASP A 127 14.15 9.70 -20.06
C ASP A 127 14.33 8.21 -20.43
N GLY A 128 13.69 7.82 -21.54
CA GLY A 128 14.23 7.07 -22.69
C GLY A 128 14.93 5.72 -22.52
N ASN A 129 15.38 5.32 -21.33
CA ASN A 129 16.20 4.13 -21.16
C ASN A 129 16.07 3.57 -19.73
N SER A 130 14.97 2.86 -19.46
CA SER A 130 14.95 1.60 -18.69
C SER A 130 13.56 1.32 -18.12
N SER A 131 12.74 0.60 -18.88
CA SER A 131 11.47 0.04 -18.41
C SER A 131 11.67 -0.89 -17.19
N ARG A 132 12.86 -1.52 -17.05
CA ARG A 132 13.21 -2.34 -15.88
C ARG A 132 13.60 -1.54 -14.64
N LYS A 133 14.24 -0.38 -14.81
CA LYS A 133 14.60 0.51 -13.70
C LYS A 133 13.36 1.25 -13.19
N CYS A 134 12.41 1.56 -14.08
CA CYS A 134 11.17 2.15 -13.62
C CYS A 134 10.31 1.18 -12.80
N LEU A 135 10.31 -0.12 -13.14
CA LEU A 135 9.66 -1.13 -12.29
C LEU A 135 10.29 -1.22 -10.89
N SER A 136 11.59 -0.94 -10.72
CA SER A 136 12.26 -0.96 -9.42
C SER A 136 12.23 0.39 -8.67
N ASP A 137 12.16 1.51 -9.39
CA ASP A 137 12.29 2.87 -8.85
C ASP A 137 11.01 3.73 -9.00
N ALA A 138 9.88 3.16 -9.46
CA ALA A 138 8.64 3.90 -9.68
C ALA A 138 8.15 4.56 -8.38
N ARG A 139 8.36 5.88 -8.29
CA ARG A 139 7.66 6.76 -7.35
C ARG A 139 6.40 7.28 -8.04
N THR A 140 5.33 6.48 -8.03
CA THR A 140 3.98 7.00 -8.31
C THR A 140 3.48 7.69 -7.05
N ASP A 141 2.41 8.48 -7.13
CA ASP A 141 1.80 9.04 -5.93
C ASP A 141 1.03 8.00 -5.08
N TRP A 142 0.78 6.80 -5.64
CA TRP A 142 0.19 5.65 -4.96
C TRP A 142 1.22 4.83 -4.16
N PHE A 143 2.46 4.69 -4.66
CA PHE A 143 3.49 3.88 -4.00
C PHE A 143 4.00 4.37 -2.63
N PRO A 144 3.97 5.68 -2.28
CA PRO A 144 4.25 6.16 -0.95
C PRO A 144 3.30 5.61 0.12
N THR A 145 2.04 5.36 -0.25
CA THR A 145 1.05 4.76 0.65
C THR A 145 1.01 3.24 0.51
N HIS A 146 1.32 2.71 -0.68
CA HIS A 146 1.25 1.28 -1.00
C HIS A 146 2.54 0.80 -1.68
N PRO A 147 3.59 0.44 -0.93
CA PRO A 147 4.90 0.12 -1.52
C PRO A 147 4.91 -1.16 -2.39
N ASP A 148 6.03 -1.36 -3.07
CA ASP A 148 6.43 -2.64 -3.71
C ASP A 148 5.61 -3.12 -4.92
N GLY A 149 5.16 -2.19 -5.78
CA GLY A 149 4.35 -2.52 -6.97
C GLY A 149 4.89 -3.64 -7.86
N ALA A 150 6.19 -3.66 -8.17
CA ALA A 150 6.76 -4.72 -9.01
C ALA A 150 6.82 -6.10 -8.34
N GLU A 151 7.03 -6.15 -7.02
CA GLU A 151 6.95 -7.40 -6.27
C GLU A 151 5.50 -7.90 -6.24
N ARG A 152 4.55 -6.98 -6.04
CA ARG A 152 3.11 -7.25 -6.04
C ARG A 152 2.61 -7.82 -7.35
N VAL A 153 2.91 -7.15 -8.47
CA VAL A 153 2.57 -7.64 -9.82
C VAL A 153 3.08 -9.06 -10.03
N LYS A 154 4.33 -9.35 -9.62
CA LYS A 154 4.93 -10.67 -9.80
C LYS A 154 4.14 -11.76 -9.08
N TYR A 155 3.90 -11.61 -7.77
CA TYR A 155 3.25 -12.69 -7.02
C TYR A 155 1.74 -12.75 -7.29
N LEU A 156 1.08 -11.62 -7.57
CA LEU A 156 -0.35 -11.61 -7.92
C LEU A 156 -0.59 -12.30 -9.26
N SER A 157 0.32 -12.12 -10.23
CA SER A 157 0.27 -12.82 -11.51
C SER A 157 0.37 -14.33 -11.37
N GLU A 158 1.09 -14.83 -10.36
CA GLU A 158 1.17 -16.27 -10.06
C GLU A 158 -0.14 -16.83 -9.45
N GLN A 159 -1.08 -15.97 -9.05
CA GLN A 159 -2.39 -16.35 -8.48
C GLN A 159 -3.57 -16.18 -9.45
N ILE A 160 -3.32 -15.69 -10.65
CA ILE A 160 -4.33 -15.60 -11.70
C ILE A 160 -4.27 -16.92 -12.48
N ASP A 161 -5.20 -17.83 -12.19
CA ASP A 161 -5.43 -19.05 -12.98
C ASP A 161 -6.05 -18.75 -14.36
#